data_AF-A0A3M1QQV6-F1
#
_entry.id   AF-A0A3M1QQV6-F1
#
_cell.length_a   1.000
_cell.length_b   1.000
_cell.length_c   1.000
_cell.angle_alpha   90.00
_cell.angle_beta   90.00
_cell.angle_gamma   90.00
#
_symmetry.space_group_name_H-M   'P 1'
#
loop_
_entity.id
_entity.type
_entity.pdbx_description
1 polymer ?
#
loop_
_entity_poly.entity_id
_entity_poly.type
_entity_poly.pdbx_seq_one_letter_code
_entity_poly.pdbx_strand_id
1 'polypeptide(L)'
;PIFADIVRWTIYGMIQAEEFGITSENVNDFLDSDDPGIQRLLGIGDTEAGSLLGLSNNSFMVDVISQVGNYGEVFDRNLGPDTVFGLERGLNDLWTRGGLLYAPPFR
;
A
#
# COMPACT_ATOMS: atom_id res chain seq x y z
N PRO A 1 13.21 4.00 16.12
CA PRO A 1 13.85 2.67 15.97
C PRO A 1 13.41 2.09 14.63
N ILE A 2 14.36 1.86 13.71
CA ILE A 2 14.12 1.59 12.28
C ILE A 2 13.07 0.51 12.02
N PHE A 3 13.05 -0.55 12.84
CA PHE A 3 12.07 -1.63 12.73
C PHE A 3 10.61 -1.14 12.84
N ALA A 4 10.31 -0.26 13.80
CA ALA A 4 8.96 0.27 13.97
C ALA A 4 8.52 1.13 12.78
N ASP A 5 9.47 1.80 12.14
CA ASP A 5 9.22 2.62 10.97
C ASP A 5 8.92 1.73 9.75
N ILE A 6 9.68 0.64 9.56
CA ILE A 6 9.40 -0.36 8.51
C ILE A 6 7.97 -0.92 8.66
N VAL A 7 7.60 -1.40 9.86
CA VAL A 7 6.25 -1.96 10.09
C VAL A 7 5.16 -0.94 9.79
N ARG A 8 5.33 0.30 10.25
CA ARG A 8 4.35 1.37 10.05
C ARG A 8 4.19 1.71 8.56
N TRP A 9 5.30 1.89 7.85
CA TRP A 9 5.29 2.26 6.44
C TRP A 9 4.83 1.14 5.51
N THR A 10 5.00 -0.12 5.89
CA THR A 10 4.37 -1.23 5.15
C THR A 10 2.85 -1.12 5.17
N ILE A 11 2.24 -0.87 6.34
CA ILE A 11 0.76 -0.74 6.44
C ILE A 11 0.28 0.50 5.68
N TYR A 12 0.96 1.64 5.84
CA TYR A 12 0.60 2.86 5.11
C TYR A 12 0.75 2.71 3.60
N GLY A 13 1.79 2.02 3.14
CA GLY A 13 1.98 1.73 1.72
C GLY A 13 0.85 0.87 1.16
N MET A 14 0.37 -0.13 1.90
CA MET A 14 -0.77 -0.94 1.48
C MET A 14 -2.08 -0.14 1.40
N ILE A 15 -2.31 0.80 2.32
CA ILE A 15 -3.48 1.69 2.30
C ILE A 15 -3.36 2.67 1.12
N GLN A 16 -2.18 3.26 0.91
CA GLN A 16 -1.94 4.21 -0.18
C GLN A 16 -2.04 3.55 -1.56
N ALA A 17 -1.59 2.30 -1.69
CA ALA A 17 -1.76 1.51 -2.90
C ALA A 17 -3.24 1.30 -3.23
N GLU A 18 -4.07 1.02 -2.23
CA GLU A 18 -5.53 0.92 -2.41
C GLU A 18 -6.12 2.25 -2.88
N GLU A 19 -5.70 3.36 -2.31
CA GLU A 19 -6.16 4.71 -2.71
C GLU A 19 -5.79 5.05 -4.17
N PHE A 20 -4.65 4.57 -4.66
CA PHE A 20 -4.23 4.72 -6.06
C PHE A 20 -4.79 3.64 -7.01
N GLY A 21 -5.55 2.66 -6.50
CA GLY A 21 -6.06 1.54 -7.31
C GLY A 21 -4.96 0.56 -7.76
N ILE A 22 -3.83 0.55 -7.07
CA ILE A 22 -2.72 -0.38 -7.31
C ILE A 22 -3.02 -1.69 -6.56
N THR A 23 -3.00 -2.81 -7.26
CA THR A 23 -3.28 -4.15 -6.75
C THR A 23 -2.09 -5.08 -6.96
N SER A 24 -2.14 -6.27 -6.35
CA SER A 24 -1.18 -7.34 -6.63
C SER A 24 -1.10 -7.73 -8.11
N GLU A 25 -2.18 -7.53 -8.86
CA GLU A 25 -2.27 -7.89 -10.28
C GLU A 25 -1.68 -6.84 -11.23
N ASN A 26 -1.74 -5.55 -10.86
CA ASN A 26 -1.38 -4.45 -11.76
C ASN A 26 -0.18 -3.61 -11.31
N VAL A 27 0.44 -3.90 -10.14
CA VAL A 27 1.53 -3.07 -9.60
C VAL A 27 2.70 -2.87 -10.57
N ASN A 28 2.97 -3.86 -11.42
CA ASN A 28 4.03 -3.77 -12.43
C ASN A 28 3.70 -2.77 -13.55
N ASP A 29 2.43 -2.53 -13.84
CA ASP A 29 1.99 -1.57 -14.87
C ASP A 29 2.27 -0.12 -14.44
N PHE A 30 2.50 0.10 -13.14
CA PHE A 30 2.77 1.42 -12.56
C PHE A 30 4.28 1.74 -12.42
N LEU A 31 5.17 0.84 -12.83
CA LEU A 31 6.62 1.04 -12.69
C LEU A 31 7.17 2.16 -13.57
N ASP A 32 6.44 2.55 -14.62
CA ASP A 32 6.76 3.68 -15.51
C ASP A 32 5.80 4.86 -15.30
N SER A 33 5.11 4.94 -14.16
CA SER A 33 4.16 6.03 -13.89
C SER A 33 4.86 7.38 -13.77
N ASP A 34 4.27 8.41 -14.38
CA ASP A 34 4.69 9.82 -14.23
C ASP A 34 4.08 10.50 -12.99
N ASP A 35 3.18 9.82 -12.26
CA ASP A 35 2.56 10.38 -11.05
C ASP A 35 3.57 10.42 -9.89
N PRO A 36 3.93 11.59 -9.34
CA PRO A 36 4.95 11.67 -8.29
C PRO A 36 4.56 10.98 -6.98
N GLY A 37 3.27 10.78 -6.71
CA GLY A 37 2.78 10.03 -5.55
C GLY A 37 3.05 8.54 -5.72
N ILE A 38 2.73 8.01 -6.90
CA ILE A 38 3.01 6.60 -7.27
C ILE A 38 4.51 6.35 -7.32
N GLN A 39 5.28 7.28 -7.89
CA GLN A 39 6.74 7.14 -7.95
C GLN A 39 7.37 6.97 -6.58
N ARG A 40 6.96 7.81 -5.61
CA ARG A 40 7.44 7.74 -4.22
C ARG A 40 6.95 6.49 -3.50
N LEU A 41 5.71 6.07 -3.71
CA LEU A 41 5.18 4.86 -3.11
C LEU A 41 5.97 3.62 -3.56
N LEU A 42 6.21 3.50 -4.87
CA LEU A 42 6.85 2.33 -5.48
C LEU A 42 8.39 2.43 -5.48
N GLY A 43 8.97 3.55 -5.04
CA GLY A 43 10.41 3.76 -5.03
C GLY A 43 11.02 3.68 -6.43
N ILE A 44 10.34 4.26 -7.42
CA ILE A 44 10.78 4.33 -8.83
C ILE A 44 11.24 5.76 -9.18
N GLY A 45 11.93 5.91 -10.32
CA GLY A 45 12.54 7.18 -10.72
C GLY A 45 13.62 7.63 -9.72
N ASP A 46 13.74 8.95 -9.51
CA ASP A 46 14.71 9.56 -8.59
C ASP A 46 14.13 9.71 -7.16
N THR A 47 13.43 8.70 -6.66
CA THR A 47 12.81 8.73 -5.32
C THR A 47 13.52 7.80 -4.33
N GLU A 48 13.60 8.24 -3.08
CA GLU A 48 14.07 7.42 -1.96
C GLU A 48 12.86 6.91 -1.17
N ALA A 49 12.66 5.60 -1.12
CA ALA A 49 11.56 4.99 -0.39
C ALA A 49 12.09 3.96 0.62
N GLY A 50 12.49 2.77 0.16
CA GLY A 50 13.08 1.75 1.03
C GLY A 50 14.39 2.19 1.66
N SER A 51 15.19 3.00 0.97
CA SER A 51 16.48 3.49 1.47
C SER A 51 16.34 4.39 2.71
N LEU A 52 15.27 5.20 2.81
CA LEU A 52 14.96 6.01 3.99
C LEU A 52 14.67 5.15 5.23
N LEU A 53 14.23 3.91 5.01
CA LEU A 53 13.97 2.91 6.05
C LEU A 53 15.17 1.99 6.30
N GLY A 54 16.32 2.25 5.67
CA GLY A 54 17.52 1.43 5.76
C GLY A 54 17.40 0.07 5.05
N LEU A 55 16.45 -0.09 4.13
CA LEU A 55 16.31 -1.27 3.30
C LEU A 55 17.23 -1.18 2.09
N SER A 56 17.80 -2.32 1.68
CA SER A 56 18.59 -2.40 0.44
C SER A 56 17.73 -2.33 -0.81
N ASN A 57 16.48 -2.78 -0.75
CA ASN A 57 15.52 -2.65 -1.83
C ASN A 57 14.79 -1.30 -1.72
N ASN A 58 15.04 -0.39 -2.68
CA ASN A 58 14.34 0.90 -2.73
C ASN A 58 12.84 0.72 -3.05
N SER A 59 12.51 -0.21 -3.94
CA SER A 59 11.15 -0.49 -4.42
C SER A 59 10.43 -1.54 -3.57
N PHE A 60 10.69 -1.59 -2.25
CA PHE A 60 10.18 -2.64 -1.38
C PHE A 60 8.64 -2.75 -1.37
N MET A 61 7.93 -1.66 -1.64
CA MET A 61 6.46 -1.69 -1.74
C MET A 61 5.98 -2.46 -2.96
N VAL A 62 6.74 -2.53 -4.06
CA VAL A 62 6.42 -3.40 -5.20
C VAL A 62 6.39 -4.85 -4.74
N ASP A 63 7.37 -5.28 -3.95
CA ASP A 63 7.42 -6.64 -3.40
C ASP A 63 6.25 -6.91 -2.44
N VAL A 64 5.94 -5.96 -1.56
CA VAL A 64 4.81 -6.07 -0.61
C VAL A 64 3.51 -6.23 -1.37
N ILE A 65 3.19 -5.32 -2.28
CA ILE A 65 1.93 -5.35 -3.03
C ILE A 65 1.86 -6.58 -3.94
N SER A 66 2.96 -6.96 -4.59
CA SER A 66 2.98 -8.17 -5.43
C SER A 66 2.69 -9.44 -4.63
N GLN A 67 3.15 -9.52 -3.37
CA GLN A 67 3.01 -10.73 -2.55
C GLN A 67 1.68 -10.81 -1.80
N VAL A 68 1.21 -9.70 -1.24
CA VAL A 68 0.04 -9.69 -0.35
C VAL A 68 -1.11 -8.80 -0.81
N GLY A 69 -0.90 -7.99 -1.86
CA GLY A 69 -1.87 -7.01 -2.34
C GLY A 69 -1.92 -5.74 -1.49
N ASN A 70 -2.79 -4.82 -1.91
CA ASN A 70 -3.13 -3.64 -1.14
C ASN A 70 -4.01 -3.98 0.08
N TYR A 71 -4.34 -2.97 0.90
CA TYR A 71 -5.12 -3.19 2.12
C TYR A 71 -6.51 -3.79 1.82
N GLY A 72 -7.20 -3.29 0.79
CA GLY A 72 -8.50 -3.79 0.36
C GLY A 72 -8.46 -5.26 -0.04
N GLU A 73 -7.49 -5.68 -0.84
CA GLU A 73 -7.32 -7.10 -1.24
C GLU A 73 -7.13 -8.01 -0.02
N VAL A 74 -6.35 -7.56 0.97
CA VAL A 74 -6.14 -8.30 2.21
C VAL A 74 -7.42 -8.37 3.04
N PHE A 75 -8.17 -7.27 3.15
CA PHE A 75 -9.44 -7.26 3.86
C PHE A 75 -10.45 -8.19 3.19
N ASP A 76 -10.63 -8.07 1.88
CA ASP A 76 -11.67 -8.77 1.14
C ASP A 76 -11.45 -10.28 1.15
N ARG A 77 -10.20 -10.75 0.99
CA ARG A 77 -9.92 -12.20 1.02
C ARG A 77 -10.07 -12.83 2.41
N ASN A 78 -9.90 -12.06 3.49
CA ASN A 78 -9.83 -12.61 4.86
C ASN A 78 -11.08 -12.35 5.69
N LEU A 79 -11.75 -11.22 5.49
CA LEU A 79 -12.88 -10.73 6.28
C LEU A 79 -14.08 -10.29 5.45
N GLY A 80 -13.89 -10.03 4.15
CA GLY A 80 -14.89 -9.42 3.28
C GLY A 80 -16.17 -10.24 3.07
N PRO A 81 -17.10 -9.72 2.25
CA PRO A 81 -18.41 -10.31 2.01
C PRO A 81 -18.38 -11.76 1.52
N ASP A 82 -17.33 -12.12 0.78
CA ASP A 82 -17.15 -13.46 0.20
C ASP A 82 -16.49 -14.47 1.15
N THR A 83 -16.24 -14.08 2.41
CA THR A 83 -15.65 -14.92 3.45
C THR A 83 -16.69 -15.42 4.44
N VAL A 84 -16.30 -16.36 5.31
CA VAL A 84 -17.17 -16.86 6.40
C VAL A 84 -17.60 -15.78 7.39
N PHE A 85 -16.89 -14.64 7.42
CA PHE A 85 -17.21 -13.52 8.31
C PHE A 85 -18.20 -12.55 7.66
N GLY A 86 -18.15 -12.40 6.33
CA GLY A 86 -19.10 -11.59 5.57
C GLY A 86 -19.13 -10.11 5.97
N LEU A 87 -17.99 -9.51 6.36
CA LEU A 87 -17.95 -8.15 6.87
C LEU A 87 -17.90 -7.13 5.74
N GLU A 88 -18.68 -6.06 5.90
CA GLU A 88 -18.50 -4.83 5.13
C GLU A 88 -17.32 -4.01 5.69
N ARG A 89 -16.75 -3.12 4.87
CA ARG A 89 -15.56 -2.33 5.24
C ARG A 89 -15.78 -1.43 6.45
N GLY A 90 -16.93 -0.75 6.52
CA GLY A 90 -17.28 0.16 7.63
C GLY A 90 -16.15 1.15 7.96
N LEU A 91 -15.70 1.18 9.21
CA LEU A 91 -14.60 2.06 9.63
C LEU A 91 -13.23 1.69 9.02
N ASN A 92 -13.07 0.46 8.53
CA ASN A 92 -11.86 0.00 7.83
C ASN A 92 -11.88 0.35 6.34
N ASP A 93 -12.80 1.21 5.89
CA ASP A 93 -12.74 1.77 4.54
C ASP A 93 -11.74 2.94 4.46
N LEU A 94 -11.37 3.32 3.22
CA LEU A 94 -10.59 4.51 2.94
C LEU A 94 -11.31 5.76 3.46
N TRP A 95 -10.53 6.72 3.96
CA TRP A 95 -11.05 8.01 4.42
C TRP A 95 -11.87 8.75 3.36
N THR A 96 -11.51 8.61 2.08
CA THR A 96 -12.25 9.17 0.92
C THR A 96 -13.59 8.50 0.66
N ARG A 97 -13.82 7.29 1.20
CA ARG A 97 -15.05 6.50 1.07
C ARG A 97 -15.86 6.46 2.37
N GLY A 98 -15.54 7.31 3.35
CA GLY A 98 -16.26 7.43 4.61
C GLY A 98 -15.74 6.55 5.75
N GLY A 99 -14.61 5.87 5.56
CA GLY A 99 -13.92 5.12 6.61
C GLY A 99 -12.85 5.97 7.34
N LEU A 100 -11.97 5.30 8.08
CA LEU A 100 -10.93 5.93 8.90
C LEU A 100 -9.50 5.62 8.44
N LEU A 101 -9.32 4.75 7.43
CA LEU A 101 -7.99 4.41 6.97
C LEU A 101 -7.41 5.55 6.13
N TYR A 102 -6.33 6.11 6.65
CA TYR A 102 -5.59 7.21 6.07
C TYR A 102 -4.10 6.91 6.12
N ALA A 103 -3.45 6.92 4.95
CA ALA A 103 -2.01 6.84 4.85
C ALA A 103 -1.43 8.27 4.88
N PRO A 104 -0.47 8.57 5.76
CA PRO A 104 0.37 9.74 5.60
C PRO A 104 1.08 9.66 4.23
N PRO A 105 1.26 10.80 3.55
CA PRO A 105 1.88 10.80 2.23
C PRO A 105 3.34 10.35 2.32
N PHE A 106 3.77 9.48 1.41
CA PHE A 106 5.17 9.07 1.25
C PHE A 106 6.02 10.27 0.81
N ARG A 107 6.75 10.89 1.75
CA ARG A 107 7.54 12.11 1.57
C ARG A 107 8.70 12.16 2.56
#